data_AF-A0A6B2LNJ9-F1
#
_entry.id   AF-A0A6B2LNJ9-F1
#
_cell.length_a   1.000
_cell.length_b   1.000
_cell.length_c   1.000
_cell.angle_alpha   90.00
_cell.angle_beta   90.00
_cell.angle_gamma   90.00
#
_symmetry.space_group_name_H-M   'P 1'
#
loop_
_entity.id
_entity.type
_entity.pdbx_description
1 polymer ?
#
loop_
_entity_poly.entity_id
_entity_poly.type
_entity_poly.pdbx_seq_one_letter_code
_entity_poly.pdbx_strand_id
1 'polypeptide(L)'
;MKKPVRVIDYPGHHRLRTGLTPLIRNAACIVFMVDANSDAETLTKCSDLLYELLTNAFVYNNAIPLLVACNKSEMTTSKGVDHIKSLLESELNEVRSSRTATPGMDQENEIFLGVENEKLVFSQIPVPIQFIGCSVKNNEIKELLSFIENSV
;
A
#
# COMPACT_ATOMS: atom_id res chain seq x y z
N MET A 1 -19.37 14.27 -18.06
CA MET A 1 -18.46 13.35 -18.78
C MET A 1 -17.42 12.86 -17.77
N LYS A 2 -17.20 11.54 -17.65
CA LYS A 2 -16.09 11.02 -16.84
C LYS A 2 -14.77 11.35 -17.56
N LYS A 3 -13.77 11.84 -16.84
CA LYS A 3 -12.44 12.11 -17.42
C LYS A 3 -11.76 10.78 -17.75
N PRO A 4 -11.03 10.66 -18.87
CA PRO A 4 -10.27 9.46 -19.16
C PRO A 4 -9.17 9.28 -18.10
N VAL A 5 -9.10 8.09 -17.51
CA VAL A 5 -8.08 7.73 -16.53
C VAL A 5 -6.97 6.93 -17.22
N ARG A 6 -5.72 7.33 -17.01
CA ARG A 6 -4.56 6.56 -17.46
C ARG A 6 -4.12 5.64 -16.32
N VAL A 7 -4.23 4.33 -16.55
CA VAL A 7 -3.70 3.32 -15.64
C VAL A 7 -2.26 3.00 -16.06
N ILE A 8 -1.34 3.02 -15.11
CA ILE A 8 0.07 2.70 -15.31
C ILE A 8 0.39 1.48 -14.43
N ASP A 9 0.77 0.38 -15.06
CA ASP A 9 1.32 -0.77 -14.34
C ASP A 9 2.82 -0.54 -14.06
N TYR A 10 3.26 -0.83 -12.84
CA TYR A 10 4.63 -0.61 -12.41
C TYR A 10 5.27 -1.89 -11.90
N PRO A 11 6.50 -2.24 -12.33
CA PRO A 11 7.16 -3.46 -11.89
C PRO A 11 7.37 -3.51 -10.36
N GLY A 12 6.92 -4.58 -9.71
CA GLY A 12 7.06 -4.77 -8.26
C GLY A 12 8.48 -5.15 -7.78
N HIS A 13 9.38 -5.50 -8.70
CA HIS A 13 10.75 -5.91 -8.34
C HIS A 13 11.55 -4.72 -7.79
N HIS A 14 12.16 -4.88 -6.60
CA HIS A 14 12.83 -3.78 -5.86
C HIS A 14 13.82 -2.95 -6.70
N ARG A 15 14.61 -3.60 -7.56
CA ARG A 15 15.59 -2.94 -8.45
C ARG A 15 14.98 -1.91 -9.41
N LEU A 16 13.69 -2.01 -9.70
CA LEU A 16 13.00 -1.14 -10.64
C LEU A 16 12.30 0.03 -9.94
N ARG A 17 12.33 0.13 -8.60
CA ARG A 17 11.56 1.16 -7.85
C ARG A 17 12.08 2.60 -8.01
N THR A 18 13.31 2.79 -8.49
CA THR A 18 13.92 4.13 -8.66
C THR A 18 13.14 5.05 -9.62
N GLY A 19 12.38 4.49 -10.57
CA GLY A 19 11.55 5.24 -11.51
C GLY A 19 10.13 5.56 -11.01
N LEU A 20 9.77 5.19 -9.78
CA LEU A 20 8.39 5.29 -9.28
C LEU A 20 8.02 6.73 -8.87
N THR A 21 8.97 7.51 -8.34
CA THR A 21 8.71 8.86 -7.81
C THR A 21 8.10 9.83 -8.83
N PRO A 22 8.58 9.93 -10.08
CA PRO A 22 7.96 10.80 -11.08
C PRO A 22 6.51 10.41 -11.43
N LEU A 23 6.19 9.12 -11.38
CA LEU A 23 4.83 8.63 -11.64
C LEU A 23 3.88 8.98 -10.50
N ILE A 24 4.32 8.77 -9.25
CA ILE A 24 3.56 9.11 -8.04
C ILE A 24 3.16 10.59 -8.02
N ARG A 25 4.05 11.50 -8.43
CA ARG A 25 3.77 12.95 -8.45
C ARG A 25 2.59 13.35 -9.33
N ASN A 26 2.20 12.51 -10.29
CA ASN A 26 1.08 12.72 -11.19
C ASN A 26 -0.11 11.77 -10.92
N ALA A 27 -0.02 10.94 -9.88
CA ALA A 27 -1.03 9.94 -9.56
C ALA A 27 -2.20 10.58 -8.80
N ALA A 28 -3.43 10.32 -9.25
CA ALA A 28 -4.64 10.70 -8.53
C ALA A 28 -4.96 9.71 -7.39
N CYS A 29 -4.57 8.45 -7.56
CA CYS A 29 -4.66 7.40 -6.56
C CYS A 29 -3.62 6.31 -6.82
N ILE A 30 -3.41 5.45 -5.84
CA ILE A 30 -2.52 4.28 -5.91
C ILE A 30 -3.35 3.02 -5.69
N VAL A 31 -3.19 2.02 -6.55
CA VAL A 31 -3.74 0.67 -6.33
C VAL A 31 -2.58 -0.26 -6.01
N PHE A 32 -2.52 -0.72 -4.77
CA PHE A 32 -1.52 -1.65 -4.25
C PHE A 32 -2.09 -3.07 -4.29
N MET A 33 -1.65 -3.86 -5.27
CA MET A 33 -2.12 -5.23 -5.46
C MET A 33 -1.39 -6.18 -4.51
N VAL A 34 -2.15 -6.96 -3.74
CA VAL A 34 -1.64 -8.01 -2.85
C VAL A 34 -2.24 -9.34 -3.28
N ASP A 35 -1.45 -10.41 -3.29
CA ASP A 35 -1.99 -11.76 -3.43
C ASP A 35 -2.56 -12.21 -2.07
N ALA A 36 -3.87 -12.48 -2.01
CA ALA A 36 -4.53 -12.89 -0.78
C ALA A 36 -4.02 -14.24 -0.23
N ASN A 37 -3.26 -14.99 -1.01
CA ASN A 37 -2.65 -16.26 -0.64
C ASN A 37 -1.16 -16.14 -0.31
N SER A 38 -0.57 -14.94 -0.35
CA SER A 38 0.85 -14.71 -0.04
C SER A 38 1.26 -15.34 1.29
N ASP A 39 2.43 -15.98 1.29
CA ASP A 39 3.09 -16.44 2.50
C ASP A 39 3.70 -15.26 3.29
N ALA A 40 4.26 -15.57 4.46
CA ALA A 40 4.84 -14.56 5.34
C ALA A 40 6.01 -13.80 4.66
N GLU A 41 6.91 -14.52 3.98
CA GLU A 41 8.06 -13.89 3.31
C GLU A 41 7.62 -12.90 2.23
N THR A 42 6.60 -13.26 1.45
CA THR A 42 6.03 -12.37 0.44
C THR A 42 5.34 -11.17 1.07
N LEU A 43 4.60 -11.37 2.17
CA LEU A 43 3.96 -10.27 2.90
C LEU A 43 4.97 -9.28 3.48
N THR A 44 6.11 -9.73 4.00
CA THR A 44 7.20 -8.84 4.43
C THR A 44 7.76 -8.03 3.26
N LYS A 45 7.98 -8.64 2.09
CA LYS A 45 8.41 -7.88 0.89
C LYS A 45 7.35 -6.88 0.41
N CYS A 46 6.07 -7.21 0.58
CA CYS A 46 4.96 -6.30 0.30
C CYS A 46 4.92 -5.14 1.31
N SER A 47 5.16 -5.40 2.61
CA SER A 47 5.17 -4.36 3.63
C SER A 47 6.32 -3.38 3.43
N ASP A 48 7.50 -3.83 2.98
CA ASP A 48 8.61 -2.95 2.62
C ASP A 48 8.21 -1.95 1.52
N LEU A 49 7.57 -2.42 0.46
CA LEU A 49 7.10 -1.54 -0.62
C LEU A 49 5.99 -0.60 -0.15
N LEU A 50 5.04 -1.11 0.63
CA LEU A 50 3.97 -0.30 1.19
C LEU A 50 4.53 0.78 2.13
N TYR A 51 5.55 0.45 2.93
CA TYR A 51 6.25 1.40 3.77
C TYR A 51 6.91 2.52 2.94
N GLU A 52 7.63 2.16 1.87
CA GLU A 52 8.23 3.14 0.94
C GLU A 52 7.18 4.07 0.31
N LEU A 53 5.99 3.54 -0.03
CA LEU A 53 4.88 4.34 -0.56
C LEU A 53 4.30 5.29 0.50
N LEU A 54 4.03 4.79 1.71
CA LEU A 54 3.40 5.57 2.78
C LEU A 54 4.34 6.60 3.40
N THR A 55 5.65 6.36 3.36
CA THR A 55 6.68 7.32 3.80
C THR A 55 7.19 8.22 2.67
N ASN A 56 6.69 8.04 1.44
CA ASN A 56 6.99 8.97 0.36
C ASN A 56 6.38 10.35 0.69
N ALA A 57 7.22 11.37 0.81
CA ALA A 57 6.78 12.72 1.18
C ALA A 57 5.67 13.28 0.30
N PHE A 58 5.64 12.96 -0.99
CA PHE A 58 4.57 13.43 -1.86
C PHE A 58 3.25 12.71 -1.57
N VAL A 59 3.27 11.39 -1.39
CA VAL A 59 2.08 10.58 -1.04
C VAL A 59 1.50 11.03 0.30
N TYR A 60 2.36 11.15 1.31
CA TYR A 60 1.98 11.48 2.67
C TYR A 60 1.43 12.91 2.77
N ASN A 61 2.17 13.91 2.28
CA ASN A 61 1.79 15.31 2.43
C ASN A 61 0.58 15.71 1.58
N ASN A 62 0.36 15.05 0.43
CA ASN A 62 -0.81 15.28 -0.42
C ASN A 62 -1.96 14.30 -0.13
N ALA A 63 -1.79 13.40 0.84
CA ALA A 63 -2.79 12.39 1.21
C ALA A 63 -3.34 11.61 -0.01
N ILE A 64 -2.45 11.15 -0.90
CA ILE A 64 -2.85 10.47 -2.14
C ILE A 64 -3.60 9.17 -1.78
N PRO A 65 -4.87 9.01 -2.18
CA PRO A 65 -5.66 7.82 -1.82
C PRO A 65 -4.99 6.52 -2.27
N LEU A 66 -4.95 5.54 -1.37
CA LEU A 66 -4.35 4.23 -1.62
C LEU A 66 -5.38 3.11 -1.39
N LEU A 67 -5.55 2.26 -2.39
CA LEU A 67 -6.35 1.05 -2.29
C LEU A 67 -5.44 -0.16 -2.20
N VAL A 68 -5.56 -0.94 -1.13
CA VAL A 68 -4.99 -2.28 -1.06
C VAL A 68 -6.01 -3.27 -1.63
N ALA A 69 -5.72 -3.79 -2.82
CA ALA A 69 -6.56 -4.75 -3.51
C ALA A 69 -6.04 -6.17 -3.29
N CYS A 70 -6.70 -6.91 -2.40
CA CYS A 70 -6.39 -8.30 -2.07
C CYS A 70 -6.92 -9.22 -3.17
N ASN A 71 -6.08 -9.45 -4.19
CA ASN A 71 -6.38 -10.24 -5.37
C ASN A 71 -6.34 -11.75 -5.10
N LYS A 72 -6.93 -12.52 -6.01
CA LYS A 72 -7.11 -13.98 -5.94
C LYS A 72 -8.05 -14.42 -4.82
N SER A 73 -9.02 -13.57 -4.45
CA SER A 73 -9.97 -13.84 -3.38
C SER A 73 -10.88 -15.05 -3.63
N GLU A 74 -10.93 -15.57 -4.86
CA GLU A 74 -11.68 -16.78 -5.21
C GLU A 74 -11.06 -18.08 -4.69
N MET A 75 -9.79 -18.06 -4.28
CA MET A 75 -9.13 -19.28 -3.78
C MET A 75 -9.61 -19.61 -2.36
N THR A 76 -9.83 -20.89 -2.07
CA THR A 76 -10.26 -21.35 -0.74
C THR A 76 -9.24 -21.08 0.36
N THR A 77 -7.96 -20.95 0.00
CA THR A 77 -6.84 -20.63 0.88
C THR A 77 -6.64 -19.13 1.10
N SER A 78 -7.49 -18.29 0.50
CA SER A 78 -7.34 -16.83 0.56
C SER A 78 -7.56 -16.31 1.96
N LYS A 79 -6.66 -15.43 2.38
CA LYS A 79 -6.83 -14.67 3.63
C LYS A 79 -7.92 -13.61 3.43
N GLY A 80 -8.76 -13.43 4.45
CA GLY A 80 -9.75 -12.36 4.46
C GLY A 80 -9.10 -10.98 4.45
N VAL A 81 -9.81 -9.99 3.92
CA VAL A 81 -9.33 -8.60 3.78
C VAL A 81 -8.86 -8.02 5.12
N ASP A 82 -9.65 -8.20 6.18
CA ASP A 82 -9.29 -7.75 7.53
C ASP A 82 -8.05 -8.46 8.08
N HIS A 83 -7.88 -9.74 7.74
CA HIS A 83 -6.70 -10.50 8.17
C HIS A 83 -5.43 -9.99 7.47
N ILE A 84 -5.49 -9.70 6.16
CA ILE A 84 -4.38 -9.09 5.41
C ILE A 84 -4.06 -7.71 5.97
N LYS A 85 -5.08 -6.91 6.27
CA LYS A 85 -4.91 -5.60 6.90
C LYS A 85 -4.12 -5.73 8.21
N SER A 86 -4.54 -6.60 9.13
CA SER A 86 -3.85 -6.82 10.40
C SER A 86 -2.42 -7.33 10.24
N LEU A 87 -2.18 -8.21 9.25
CA LEU A 87 -0.82 -8.68 8.95
C LEU A 87 0.07 -7.54 8.46
N LEU A 88 -0.41 -6.70 7.54
CA LEU A 88 0.35 -5.55 7.06
C LEU A 88 0.59 -4.50 8.14
N GLU A 89 -0.37 -4.25 9.04
CA GLU A 89 -0.16 -3.37 10.22
C GLU A 89 0.96 -3.90 11.11
N SER A 90 0.97 -5.21 11.38
CA SER A 90 2.02 -5.86 12.16
C SER A 90 3.39 -5.76 11.48
N GLU A 91 3.48 -6.08 10.19
CA GLU A 91 4.74 -6.02 9.44
C GLU A 91 5.28 -4.59 9.33
N LEU A 92 4.42 -3.61 9.04
CA LEU A 92 4.82 -2.19 9.01
C LEU A 92 5.29 -1.71 10.39
N ASN A 93 4.72 -2.24 11.48
CA ASN A 93 5.19 -1.97 12.83
C ASN A 93 6.61 -2.49 13.07
N GLU A 94 6.95 -3.67 12.56
CA GLU A 94 8.31 -4.22 12.62
C GLU A 94 9.28 -3.38 11.77
N VAL A 95 8.88 -3.02 10.54
CA VAL A 95 9.70 -2.20 9.62
C VAL A 95 10.07 -0.86 10.27
N ARG A 96 9.11 -0.12 10.84
CA ARG A 96 9.42 1.17 11.50
C ARG A 96 10.26 1.00 12.78
N SER A 97 10.09 -0.10 13.52
CA SER A 97 10.85 -0.38 14.74
C SER A 97 12.32 -0.69 14.43
N SER A 98 12.57 -1.42 13.33
CA SER A 98 13.94 -1.73 12.89
C SER A 98 14.71 -0.49 12.41
N ARG A 99 14.03 0.47 11.76
CA ARG A 99 14.62 1.72 11.27
C ARG A 99 14.94 2.70 12.38
N THR A 100 14.05 2.85 13.36
CA THR A 100 14.29 3.69 14.56
C THR A 100 15.42 3.15 15.44
N ALA A 101 15.63 1.83 15.46
CA ALA A 101 16.70 1.19 16.22
C ALA A 101 18.10 1.34 15.59
N THR A 102 18.23 1.84 14.36
CA THR A 102 19.52 1.99 13.66
C THR A 102 20.04 3.43 13.78
N PRO A 103 21.03 3.71 14.64
CA PRO A 103 21.57 5.06 14.81
C PRO A 103 22.38 5.48 13.57
N GLY A 104 22.10 6.65 13.00
CA GLY A 104 22.88 7.24 11.91
C GLY A 104 22.24 7.26 10.52
N MET A 105 20.97 6.82 10.38
CA MET A 105 20.15 7.27 9.25
C MET A 105 19.65 8.69 9.52
N ASP A 106 19.56 9.53 8.48
CA ASP A 106 19.09 10.93 8.56
C ASP A 106 17.63 11.01 9.02
N GLN A 107 17.40 10.86 10.33
CA GLN A 107 16.06 10.84 10.95
C GLN A 107 15.33 12.19 10.83
N GLU A 108 16.02 13.28 10.53
CA GLU A 108 15.42 14.63 10.50
C GLU A 108 14.38 14.83 9.38
N ASN A 109 14.36 13.97 8.34
CA ASN A 109 13.43 14.09 7.22
C ASN A 109 12.62 12.81 6.93
N GLU A 110 12.74 11.76 7.75
CA GLU A 110 12.02 10.50 7.52
C GLU A 110 10.62 10.57 8.13
N ILE A 111 9.59 10.26 7.34
CA ILE A 111 8.21 10.24 7.80
C ILE A 111 7.99 9.04 8.72
N PHE A 112 7.57 9.31 9.94
CA PHE A 112 7.15 8.27 10.87
C PHE A 112 5.67 7.87 10.63
N LEU A 113 5.40 6.57 10.55
CA LEU A 113 4.03 6.05 10.39
C LEU A 113 3.39 5.77 11.75
N GLY A 114 2.20 6.35 11.95
CA GLY A 114 1.38 6.16 13.15
C GLY A 114 1.84 6.99 14.35
N VAL A 115 1.49 6.53 15.54
CA VAL A 115 1.84 7.18 16.81
C VAL A 115 3.04 6.45 17.44
N GLU A 116 3.97 7.21 18.00
CA GLU A 116 5.13 6.67 18.69
C GLU A 116 4.69 5.90 19.95
N ASN A 117 5.33 4.77 20.25
CA ASN A 117 5.00 3.89 21.38
C ASN A 117 3.60 3.21 21.34
N GLU A 118 2.82 3.38 20.28
CA GLU A 118 1.57 2.65 20.05
C GLU A 118 1.72 1.62 18.93
N LYS A 119 0.93 0.54 18.92
CA LYS A 119 0.89 -0.34 17.75
C LYS A 119 0.34 0.43 16.54
N LEU A 120 1.01 0.29 15.40
CA LEU A 120 0.58 0.94 14.18
C LEU A 120 -0.82 0.43 13.77
N VAL A 121 -1.72 1.37 13.49
CA VAL A 121 -2.97 1.10 12.78
C VAL A 121 -3.10 2.05 11.60
N PHE A 122 -3.67 1.59 10.48
CA PHE A 122 -3.75 2.42 9.27
C PHE A 122 -4.54 3.72 9.48
N SER A 123 -5.49 3.76 10.41
CA SER A 123 -6.27 4.96 10.73
C SER A 123 -5.45 6.08 11.36
N GLN A 124 -4.24 5.81 11.86
CA GLN A 124 -3.31 6.83 12.35
C GLN A 124 -2.51 7.50 11.22
N ILE A 125 -2.59 6.98 9.99
CA ILE A 125 -1.87 7.52 8.83
C ILE A 125 -2.78 8.51 8.10
N PRO A 126 -2.31 9.72 7.73
CA PRO A 126 -3.14 10.72 7.05
C PRO A 126 -3.52 10.33 5.61
N VAL A 127 -2.81 9.36 5.03
CA VAL A 127 -3.12 8.78 3.72
C VAL A 127 -4.45 8.01 3.82
N PRO A 128 -5.46 8.29 2.98
CA PRO A 128 -6.70 7.53 2.96
C PRO A 128 -6.43 6.12 2.41
N ILE A 129 -6.54 5.10 3.26
CA ILE A 129 -6.26 3.72 2.89
C ILE A 129 -7.55 2.89 2.96
N GLN A 130 -7.93 2.30 1.82
CA GLN A 130 -9.05 1.36 1.72
C GLN A 130 -8.53 -0.03 1.39
N PHE A 131 -9.20 -1.05 1.92
CA PHE A 131 -8.92 -2.45 1.61
C PHE A 131 -10.15 -3.08 0.94
N ILE A 132 -9.92 -3.87 -0.11
CA ILE A 132 -10.96 -4.67 -0.77
C ILE A 132 -10.44 -6.07 -1.09
N GLY A 133 -11.36 -7.03 -1.21
CA GLY A 133 -11.09 -8.29 -1.88
C GLY A 133 -11.42 -8.16 -3.36
N CYS A 134 -10.64 -8.80 -4.24
CA CYS A 134 -10.98 -8.86 -5.65
C CYS A 134 -10.51 -10.15 -6.30
N SER A 135 -11.18 -10.54 -7.39
CA SER A 135 -10.73 -11.63 -8.25
C SER A 135 -10.60 -11.12 -9.68
N VAL A 136 -9.38 -10.85 -10.12
CA VAL A 136 -9.12 -10.53 -11.54
C VAL A 136 -9.51 -11.73 -12.42
N LYS A 137 -9.28 -12.95 -11.95
CA LYS A 137 -9.62 -14.19 -12.67
C LYS A 137 -11.12 -14.32 -12.94
N ASN A 138 -11.95 -14.01 -11.94
CA ASN A 138 -13.41 -14.08 -12.06
C ASN A 138 -14.04 -12.75 -12.51
N ASN A 139 -13.23 -11.74 -12.85
CA ASN A 139 -13.68 -10.39 -13.20
C ASN A 139 -14.48 -9.69 -12.08
N GLU A 140 -14.20 -10.02 -10.82
CA GLU A 140 -14.78 -9.41 -9.62
C GLU A 140 -13.92 -8.22 -9.18
N ILE A 141 -13.90 -7.18 -10.02
CA ILE A 141 -13.05 -5.98 -9.85
C ILE A 141 -13.86 -4.68 -9.77
N LYS A 142 -15.18 -4.77 -9.56
CA LYS A 142 -16.09 -3.62 -9.58
C LYS A 142 -15.73 -2.56 -8.54
N GLU A 143 -15.37 -2.98 -7.33
CA GLU A 143 -14.98 -2.07 -6.25
C GLU A 143 -13.67 -1.34 -6.55
N LEU A 144 -12.69 -2.05 -7.15
CA LEU A 144 -11.44 -1.47 -7.64
C LEU A 144 -11.72 -0.38 -8.70
N LEU A 145 -12.57 -0.68 -9.69
CA LEU A 145 -12.94 0.29 -10.72
C LEU A 145 -13.67 1.50 -10.11
N SER A 146 -14.56 1.26 -9.15
CA SER A 146 -15.29 2.33 -8.47
C SER A 146 -14.35 3.24 -7.67
N PHE A 147 -13.32 2.68 -7.03
CA PHE A 147 -12.27 3.45 -6.35
C PHE A 147 -11.50 4.35 -7.32
N ILE A 148 -11.07 3.82 -8.47
CA ILE A 148 -10.36 4.60 -9.49
C ILE A 148 -11.23 5.74 -10.02
N GLU A 149 -12.50 5.45 -10.33
CA GLU A 149 -13.43 6.45 -10.86
C GLU A 149 -13.73 7.59 -9.87
N ASN A 150 -13.77 7.29 -8.57
CA ASN A 150 -14.03 8.29 -7.53
C ASN A 150 -12.80 9.12 -7.15
N SER A 151 -11.62 8.75 -7.64
CA SER A 151 -10.36 9.42 -7.32
C SER A 151 -9.95 10.51 -8.33
N VAL A 152 -10.74 10.76 -9.39
CA VAL A 152 -10.37 11.63 -10.55
C VAL A 152 -11.35 12.77 -10.86
#